data_AF-A0A8T2R7A0-F1
#
_entry.id   AF-A0A8T2R7A0-F1
#
_cell.length_a   1.000
_cell.length_b   1.000
_cell.length_c   1.000
_cell.angle_alpha   90.00
_cell.angle_beta   90.00
_cell.angle_gamma   90.00
#
_symmetry.space_group_name_H-M   'P 1'
#
loop_
_entity.id
_entity.type
_entity.pdbx_description
1 polymer ?
#
loop_
_entity_poly.entity_id
_entity_poly.type
_entity_poly.pdbx_seq_one_letter_code
_entity_poly.pdbx_strand_id
1 'polypeptide(L)'
;MAVVKEQELVDGNKKVIRIGGLPLGWDREDIAPELKDDCILETEVLEAQLTKVVPFINLGSPVFITPKGTQARVSYFDMSDKIAVMKQAKSLQGTKVWIADELTPLQLKNRPAELTKVREARKNGKWAVYRGGQAIIRDFHTHTT
;
A
#
# COMPACT_ATOMS: atom_id res chain seq x y z
N MET A 1 14.05 1.19 -24.36
CA MET A 1 14.39 0.20 -23.32
C MET A 1 13.98 0.62 -21.90
N ALA A 2 14.24 1.85 -21.45
CA ALA A 2 13.85 2.30 -20.10
C ALA A 2 12.33 2.30 -19.84
N VAL A 3 11.53 2.67 -20.85
CA VAL A 3 10.05 2.71 -20.75
C VAL A 3 9.44 1.31 -20.56
N VAL A 4 9.99 0.29 -21.22
CA VAL A 4 9.49 -1.10 -21.11
C VAL A 4 9.75 -1.65 -19.70
N LYS A 5 10.95 -1.42 -19.16
CA LYS A 5 11.29 -1.81 -17.77
C LYS A 5 10.42 -1.14 -16.73
N GLU A 6 10.07 0.13 -16.94
CA GLU A 6 9.17 0.85 -16.05
C GLU A 6 7.75 0.26 -16.08
N GLN A 7 7.24 -0.05 -17.26
CA GLN A 7 5.91 -0.62 -17.41
C GLN A 7 5.81 -2.00 -16.71
N GLU A 8 6.82 -2.85 -16.87
CA GLU A 8 6.90 -4.13 -16.17
C GLU A 8 6.90 -3.97 -14.64
N LEU A 9 7.60 -2.96 -14.11
CA LEU A 9 7.61 -2.66 -12.67
C LEU A 9 6.25 -2.14 -12.19
N VAL A 10 5.59 -1.28 -12.98
CA VAL A 10 4.23 -0.83 -12.68
C VAL A 10 3.28 -2.02 -12.62
N ASP A 11 3.36 -2.92 -13.61
CA ASP A 11 2.52 -4.12 -13.67
C ASP A 11 2.78 -5.07 -12.50
N GLY A 12 4.06 -5.27 -12.12
CA GLY A 12 4.45 -6.04 -10.94
C GLY A 12 3.96 -5.44 -9.62
N ASN A 13 3.81 -4.12 -9.54
CA ASN A 13 3.35 -3.42 -8.34
C ASN A 13 1.82 -3.25 -8.25
N LYS A 14 1.07 -3.56 -9.31
CA LYS A 14 -0.40 -3.43 -9.31
C LYS A 14 -1.06 -4.17 -8.16
N LYS A 15 -0.53 -5.33 -7.78
CA LYS A 15 -1.05 -6.20 -6.71
C LYS A 15 -0.32 -6.03 -5.37
N VAL A 16 0.40 -4.93 -5.21
CA VAL A 16 1.22 -4.69 -4.02
C VAL A 16 0.75 -3.43 -3.31
N ILE A 17 0.73 -3.49 -1.99
CA ILE A 17 0.63 -2.33 -1.11
C ILE A 17 1.91 -2.16 -0.30
N ARG A 18 2.06 -0.94 0.22
CA ARG A 18 3.03 -0.62 1.25
C ARG A 18 2.28 -0.22 2.51
N ILE A 19 2.66 -0.85 3.62
CA ILE A 19 2.29 -0.43 4.96
C ILE A 19 3.49 0.29 5.55
N GLY A 20 3.31 1.49 6.09
CA GLY A 20 4.40 2.24 6.71
C GLY A 20 4.00 2.85 8.04
N GLY A 21 5.00 3.34 8.78
CA GLY A 21 4.80 3.84 10.14
C GLY A 21 4.80 2.73 11.20
N LEU A 22 5.35 1.57 10.86
CA LEU A 22 5.52 0.43 11.77
C LEU A 22 6.63 0.73 12.78
N PRO A 23 6.56 0.19 14.02
CA PRO A 23 7.63 0.34 14.99
C PRO A 23 8.93 -0.27 14.45
N LEU A 24 10.08 0.29 14.87
CA LEU A 24 11.38 -0.24 14.46
C LEU A 24 11.54 -1.66 15.01
N GLY A 25 11.93 -2.61 14.15
CA GLY A 25 12.12 -4.00 14.55
C GLY A 25 10.81 -4.77 14.78
N TRP A 26 9.68 -4.31 14.22
CA TRP A 26 8.40 -5.03 14.26
C TRP A 26 8.51 -6.45 13.66
N ASP A 27 9.48 -6.64 12.76
CA ASP A 27 9.82 -7.85 12.04
C ASP A 27 10.77 -8.78 12.81
N ARG A 28 11.25 -8.35 13.98
CA ARG A 28 12.18 -9.13 14.82
C ARG A 28 11.38 -9.90 15.87
N GLU A 29 11.58 -11.21 15.90
CA GLU A 29 10.76 -12.15 16.66
C GLU A 29 10.79 -11.94 18.17
N ASP A 30 9.60 -12.15 18.78
CA ASP A 30 9.38 -13.08 19.88
C ASP A 30 7.96 -13.67 19.71
N ILE A 31 7.72 -14.37 18.60
CA ILE A 31 6.56 -15.26 18.51
C ILE A 31 7.09 -16.64 18.84
N ALA A 32 6.93 -17.08 20.09
CA ALA A 32 6.91 -18.51 20.38
C ALA A 32 5.67 -19.04 19.63
N PRO A 33 5.82 -19.77 18.51
CA PRO A 33 4.66 -20.34 17.87
C PRO A 33 4.17 -21.38 18.86
N GLU A 34 2.98 -21.22 19.44
CA GLU A 34 2.30 -22.30 20.16
C GLU A 34 1.84 -23.42 19.20
N LEU A 35 2.53 -23.60 18.08
CA LEU A 35 2.17 -24.48 16.99
C LEU A 35 3.19 -25.62 16.96
N LYS A 36 2.74 -26.76 17.47
CA LYS A 36 3.38 -28.06 17.37
C LYS A 36 3.68 -28.39 15.90
N ASP A 37 4.89 -28.87 15.66
CA ASP A 37 5.33 -29.72 14.54
C ASP A 37 4.66 -29.45 13.19
N ASP A 38 5.28 -28.58 12.38
CA ASP A 38 5.48 -28.69 10.93
C ASP A 38 5.87 -27.31 10.36
N CYS A 39 6.64 -27.28 9.27
CA CYS A 39 7.24 -26.08 8.65
C CYS A 39 6.31 -24.85 8.61
N ILE A 40 6.65 -23.79 9.35
CA ILE A 40 5.93 -22.51 9.31
C ILE A 40 6.47 -21.65 8.16
N LEU A 41 5.58 -21.08 7.35
CA LEU A 41 5.98 -20.16 6.29
C LEU A 41 6.36 -18.79 6.87
N GLU A 42 7.46 -18.20 6.40
CA GLU A 42 7.90 -16.87 6.83
C GLU A 42 6.80 -15.80 6.67
N THR A 43 5.99 -15.91 5.62
CA THR A 43 4.84 -15.02 5.41
C THR A 43 3.82 -15.10 6.55
N GLU A 44 3.55 -16.30 7.10
CA GLU A 44 2.60 -16.48 8.21
C GLU A 44 3.13 -15.84 9.50
N VAL A 45 4.44 -15.98 9.76
CA VAL A 45 5.10 -15.33 10.90
C VAL A 45 4.98 -13.80 10.77
N LEU A 46 5.32 -13.25 9.60
CA LEU A 46 5.26 -11.81 9.34
C LEU A 46 3.83 -11.27 9.36
N GLU A 47 2.86 -12.05 8.89
CA GLU A 47 1.44 -11.68 8.96
C GLU A 47 0.96 -11.62 10.41
N ALA A 48 1.31 -12.61 11.22
CA ALA A 48 0.99 -12.62 12.65
C ALA A 48 1.63 -11.42 13.36
N GLN A 49 2.88 -11.08 13.04
CA GLN A 49 3.55 -9.88 13.57
C GLN A 49 2.86 -8.59 13.14
N LEU A 50 2.55 -8.43 11.84
CA LEU A 50 1.83 -7.26 11.33
C LEU A 50 0.47 -7.11 12.01
N THR A 51 -0.26 -8.20 12.20
CA THR A 51 -1.56 -8.20 12.87
C THR A 51 -1.44 -7.76 14.33
N LYS A 52 -0.35 -8.10 15.03
CA LYS A 52 -0.08 -7.63 16.40
C LYS A 52 0.20 -6.13 16.44
N VAL A 53 1.02 -5.61 15.52
CA VAL A 53 1.39 -4.17 15.50
C VAL A 53 0.32 -3.29 14.84
N VAL A 54 -0.58 -3.88 14.04
CA VAL A 54 -1.66 -3.18 13.34
C VAL A 54 -3.01 -3.94 13.46
N PRO A 55 -3.56 -4.12 14.67
CA PRO A 55 -4.68 -5.06 14.94
C PRO A 55 -6.02 -4.67 14.32
N PHE A 56 -6.14 -3.46 13.78
CA PHE A 56 -7.35 -2.95 13.13
C PHE A 56 -7.34 -3.10 11.61
N ILE A 57 -6.33 -3.77 11.03
CA ILE A 57 -6.29 -4.13 9.61
C ILE A 57 -6.44 -5.64 9.48
N ASN A 58 -7.42 -6.08 8.70
CA ASN A 58 -7.43 -7.44 8.15
C ASN A 58 -6.60 -7.46 6.87
N LEU A 59 -5.50 -8.22 6.86
CA LEU A 59 -4.58 -8.35 5.73
C LEU A 59 -5.08 -9.32 4.65
N GLY A 60 -6.16 -10.06 4.89
CA GLY A 60 -6.70 -11.03 3.92
C GLY A 60 -5.78 -12.24 3.78
N SER A 61 -5.28 -12.48 2.56
CA SER A 61 -4.39 -13.61 2.26
C SER A 61 -3.17 -13.13 1.46
N PRO A 62 -2.19 -12.51 2.12
CA PRO A 62 -0.98 -12.05 1.45
C PRO A 62 -0.14 -13.25 0.95
N VAL A 63 0.47 -13.10 -0.23
CA VAL A 63 1.38 -14.12 -0.80
C VAL A 63 2.79 -13.93 -0.25
N PHE A 64 3.24 -12.67 -0.21
CA PHE A 64 4.56 -12.30 0.27
C PHE A 64 4.46 -11.03 1.12
N ILE A 65 5.16 -11.06 2.25
CA ILE A 65 5.42 -9.88 3.08
C ILE A 65 6.93 -9.67 3.09
N THR A 66 7.38 -8.47 2.74
CA THR A 66 8.80 -8.12 2.76
C THR A 66 9.02 -6.93 3.69
N PRO A 67 9.68 -7.12 4.85
CA PRO A 67 9.97 -6.02 5.76
C PRO A 67 11.05 -5.09 5.19
N LYS A 68 10.95 -3.81 5.53
CA LYS A 68 11.93 -2.77 5.18
C LYS A 68 11.92 -1.67 6.23
N GLY A 69 12.61 -1.91 7.35
CA GLY A 69 12.65 -0.98 8.48
C GLY A 69 11.25 -0.76 9.04
N THR A 70 10.79 0.49 9.08
CA THR A 70 9.46 0.87 9.59
C THR A 70 8.32 0.67 8.58
N GLN A 71 8.54 -0.21 7.58
CA GLN A 71 7.62 -0.46 6.47
C GLN A 71 7.57 -1.94 6.12
N ALA A 72 6.47 -2.36 5.52
CA ALA A 72 6.27 -3.68 4.95
C ALA A 72 5.70 -3.54 3.53
N ARG A 73 6.27 -4.28 2.58
CA ARG A 73 5.69 -4.48 1.25
C ARG A 73 4.83 -5.74 1.31
N VAL A 74 3.55 -5.64 0.99
CA VAL A 74 2.62 -6.76 1.04
C VAL A 74 2.07 -7.02 -0.36
N SER A 75 2.27 -8.23 -0.86
CA SER A 75 1.93 -8.65 -2.22
C SER A 75 0.77 -9.64 -2.20
N TYR A 76 -0.18 -9.46 -3.12
CA TYR A 76 -1.37 -10.30 -3.24
C TYR A 76 -1.38 -11.06 -4.56
N PHE A 77 -2.00 -12.24 -4.56
CA PHE A 77 -2.32 -12.93 -5.80
C PHE A 77 -3.52 -12.27 -6.48
N ASP A 78 -4.53 -11.93 -5.68
CA ASP A 78 -5.78 -11.36 -6.15
C ASP A 78 -5.85 -9.84 -5.96
N MET A 79 -6.33 -9.12 -6.98
CA MET A 79 -6.52 -7.67 -6.87
C MET A 79 -7.65 -7.32 -5.89
N SER A 80 -8.62 -8.21 -5.72
CA SER A 80 -9.74 -8.03 -4.81
C SER A 80 -9.28 -7.94 -3.35
N ASP A 81 -8.35 -8.80 -2.93
CA ASP A 81 -7.74 -8.76 -1.60
C ASP A 81 -7.00 -7.45 -1.35
N LYS A 82 -6.15 -7.05 -2.31
CA LYS A 82 -5.49 -5.74 -2.25
C LYS A 82 -6.49 -4.60 -2.04
N ILE A 83 -7.60 -4.60 -2.80
CA ILE A 83 -8.62 -3.57 -2.72
C ILE A 83 -9.33 -3.59 -1.36
N ALA A 84 -9.61 -4.79 -0.81
CA ALA A 84 -10.21 -4.94 0.50
C ALA A 84 -9.32 -4.35 1.61
N VAL A 85 -8.01 -4.60 1.56
CA VAL A 85 -7.05 -4.01 2.50
C VAL A 85 -6.96 -2.49 2.31
N MET A 86 -6.86 -2.00 1.08
CA MET A 86 -6.80 -0.56 0.77
C MET A 86 -8.06 0.20 1.24
N LYS A 87 -9.24 -0.42 1.24
CA LYS A 87 -10.47 0.21 1.75
C LYS A 87 -10.39 0.50 3.25
N GLN A 88 -9.58 -0.25 3.99
CA GLN A 88 -9.36 -0.06 5.41
C GLN A 88 -8.42 1.13 5.70
N ALA A 89 -7.76 1.73 4.69
CA ALA A 89 -6.85 2.87 4.93
C ALA A 89 -7.51 4.06 5.66
N LYS A 90 -8.84 4.20 5.59
CA LYS A 90 -9.58 5.21 6.36
C LYS A 90 -9.59 4.95 7.86
N SER A 91 -9.59 3.69 8.31
CA SER A 91 -9.54 3.36 9.76
C SER A 91 -8.22 3.77 10.40
N LEU A 92 -7.19 4.05 9.59
CA LEU A 92 -5.86 4.47 10.01
C LEU A 92 -5.73 5.96 10.26
N GLN A 93 -6.76 6.74 9.95
CA GLN A 93 -6.70 8.19 10.09
C GLN A 93 -6.47 8.57 11.56
N GLY A 94 -5.44 9.37 11.81
CA GLY A 94 -5.02 9.75 13.17
C GLY A 94 -3.99 8.80 13.80
N THR A 95 -3.70 7.65 13.17
CA THR A 95 -2.59 6.78 13.57
C THR A 95 -1.29 7.18 12.86
N LYS A 96 -0.14 6.67 13.36
CA LYS A 96 1.14 6.80 12.65
C LYS A 96 1.26 5.85 11.46
N VAL A 97 0.40 4.82 11.41
CA VAL A 97 0.41 3.78 10.38
C VAL A 97 -0.37 4.27 9.16
N TRP A 98 0.10 3.91 7.97
CA TRP A 98 -0.58 4.21 6.71
C TRP A 98 -0.44 3.06 5.72
N ILE A 99 -1.41 2.96 4.81
CA ILE A 99 -1.38 2.04 3.67
C ILE A 99 -1.41 2.87 2.38
N ALA A 100 -0.57 2.51 1.42
CA ALA A 100 -0.59 3.10 0.08
C ALA A 100 -0.31 2.04 -0.99
N ASP A 101 -0.61 2.37 -2.25
CA ASP A 101 -0.10 1.61 -3.39
C ASP A 101 1.43 1.58 -3.36
N GLU A 102 2.01 0.42 -3.68
CA GLU A 102 3.46 0.35 -3.94
C GLU A 102 3.77 1.07 -5.25
N LEU A 103 4.75 1.98 -5.20
CA LEU A 103 5.15 2.80 -6.34
C LEU A 103 6.54 2.43 -6.84
N THR A 104 6.74 2.55 -8.14
CA THR A 104 8.07 2.41 -8.73
C THR A 104 8.99 3.58 -8.33
N PRO A 105 10.32 3.44 -8.45
CA PRO A 105 11.24 4.55 -8.22
C PRO A 105 10.95 5.78 -9.09
N LEU A 106 10.50 5.59 -10.33
CA LEU A 106 10.16 6.71 -11.22
C LEU A 106 8.88 7.41 -10.78
N GLN A 107 7.84 6.66 -10.38
CA GLN A 107 6.62 7.23 -9.81
C GLN A 107 6.90 8.01 -8.52
N LEU A 108 7.80 7.51 -7.67
CA LEU A 108 8.26 8.22 -6.47
C LEU A 108 9.02 9.51 -6.81
N LYS A 109 9.89 9.47 -7.82
CA LYS A 109 10.62 10.66 -8.31
C LYS A 109 9.65 11.72 -8.84
N ASN A 110 8.58 11.31 -9.52
CA ASN A 110 7.60 12.21 -10.12
C ASN A 110 6.49 12.65 -9.15
N ARG A 111 6.41 12.03 -7.96
CA ARG A 111 5.37 12.29 -6.95
C ARG A 111 5.19 13.78 -6.61
N PRO A 112 6.23 14.60 -6.40
CA PRO A 112 6.04 16.02 -6.11
C PRO A 112 5.30 16.77 -7.23
N ALA A 113 5.65 16.50 -8.50
CA ALA A 113 5.01 17.13 -9.65
C ALA A 113 3.54 16.71 -9.79
N GLU A 114 3.24 15.42 -9.63
CA GLU A 114 1.87 14.91 -9.67
C GLU A 114 1.02 15.48 -8.52
N LEU A 115 1.57 15.61 -7.31
CA LEU A 115 0.89 16.25 -6.20
C LEU A 115 0.62 17.74 -6.45
N THR A 116 1.54 18.45 -7.12
CA THR A 116 1.31 19.85 -7.53
C THR A 116 0.13 19.95 -8.48
N LYS A 117 0.04 19.07 -9.50
CA LYS A 117 -1.11 19.02 -10.41
C LYS A 117 -2.44 18.81 -9.66
N VAL A 118 -2.47 17.90 -8.68
CA VAL A 118 -3.66 17.66 -7.85
C VAL A 118 -4.04 18.92 -7.06
N ARG A 119 -3.07 19.62 -6.48
CA ARG A 119 -3.32 20.85 -5.71
C ARG A 119 -3.86 21.97 -6.60
N GLU A 120 -3.27 22.17 -7.77
CA GLU A 120 -3.71 23.17 -8.74
C GLU A 120 -5.12 22.87 -9.28
N ALA A 121 -5.39 21.62 -9.64
CA ALA A 121 -6.72 21.20 -10.08
C ALA A 121 -7.80 21.44 -9.01
N ARG A 122 -7.51 21.12 -7.74
CA ARG A 122 -8.42 21.42 -6.62
C ARG A 122 -8.65 22.91 -6.41
N LYS A 123 -7.60 23.73 -6.54
CA LYS A 123 -7.73 25.20 -6.47
C LYS A 123 -8.65 25.74 -7.57
N ASN A 124 -8.62 25.12 -8.75
CA ASN A 124 -9.47 25.46 -9.89
C ASN A 124 -10.86 24.81 -9.82
N GLY A 125 -11.29 24.32 -8.66
CA GLY A 125 -12.62 23.75 -8.46
C GLY A 125 -12.84 22.39 -9.11
N LYS A 126 -11.79 21.67 -9.53
CA LYS A 126 -11.89 20.33 -10.10
C LYS A 126 -11.78 19.24 -9.03
N TRP A 127 -12.39 18.09 -9.30
CA TRP A 127 -12.13 16.90 -8.49
C TRP A 127 -10.77 16.31 -8.89
N ALA A 128 -9.84 16.20 -7.94
CA ALA A 128 -8.53 15.63 -8.20
C ALA A 128 -8.00 14.79 -7.04
N VAL A 129 -7.37 13.66 -7.35
CA VAL A 129 -6.75 12.74 -6.39
C VAL A 129 -5.41 12.22 -6.92
N TYR A 130 -4.49 11.88 -6.02
CA TYR A 130 -3.26 11.17 -6.37
C TYR A 130 -3.47 9.68 -6.11
N ARG A 131 -3.29 8.82 -7.12
CA ARG A 131 -3.49 7.37 -7.01
C ARG A 131 -2.54 6.64 -7.97
N GLY A 132 -1.97 5.51 -7.53
CA GLY A 132 -1.11 4.68 -8.39
C GLY A 132 0.04 5.45 -9.04
N GLY A 133 0.61 6.44 -8.35
CA GLY A 133 1.75 7.20 -8.87
C GLY A 133 1.39 8.41 -9.73
N GLN A 134 0.10 8.69 -9.97
CA GLN A 134 -0.34 9.72 -10.92
C GLN A 134 -1.47 10.60 -10.36
N ALA A 135 -1.56 11.83 -10.87
CA ALA A 135 -2.70 12.72 -10.66
C ALA A 135 -3.87 12.28 -11.55
N ILE A 136 -5.01 12.00 -10.92
CA ILE A 136 -6.28 11.77 -11.60
C ILE A 136 -7.13 13.02 -11.39
N ILE A 137 -7.43 13.73 -12.47
CA ILE A 137 -8.21 14.97 -12.46
C ILE A 137 -9.48 14.74 -13.28
N ARG A 138 -10.63 15.13 -12.73
CA ARG A 138 -11.93 15.09 -13.40
C ARG A 138 -12.69 16.38 -13.13
N ASP A 139 -13.49 16.79 -14.10
CA ASP A 139 -14.46 17.85 -13.86
C ASP A 139 -15.61 17.30 -13.00
N PHE A 140 -16.16 18.14 -12.12
CA PHE A 140 -17.42 17.80 -11.46
C PHE A 140 -18.47 17.69 -12.56
N HIS A 141 -19.00 16.50 -12.79
CA HIS A 141 -20.25 16.39 -13.54
C HIS A 141 -21.33 16.97 -12.64
N THR A 142 -21.66 18.25 -12.83
CA THR A 142 -22.99 18.73 -12.45
C THR A 142 -23.96 17.95 -13.31
N HIS A 143 -24.66 16.97 -12.70
CA HIS A 143 -25.92 16.51 -13.27
C HIS A 143 -26.80 17.75 -13.40
N THR A 144 -26.79 18.33 -14.59
CA THR A 144 -27.71 19.39 -14.99
C THR A 144 -28.82 18.63 -15.66
N THR A 145 -29.88 18.38 -14.91
CA THR A 145 -31.32 18.50 -15.23
C THR A 145 -32.09 17.51 -14.36
#